data_AF-A0A354ZI22-F1
#
_entry.id   AF-A0A354ZI22-F1
#
_cell.length_a   1.000
_cell.length_b   1.000
_cell.length_c   1.000
_cell.angle_alpha   90.00
_cell.angle_beta   90.00
_cell.angle_gamma   90.00
#
_symmetry.space_group_name_H-M   'P 1'
#
loop_
_entity.id
_entity.type
_entity.pdbx_description
1 polymer ?
#
loop_
_entity_poly.entity_id
_entity_poly.type
_entity_poly.pdbx_seq_one_letter_code
_entity_poly.pdbx_strand_id
1 'polypeptide(L)'
;MRFAGWEAILVLSKLSSRTALLLSLIVGLMLALVPTANALAFGPVGYHFTGRIDGKWAVQMELNVDGEKVSGHYWYETVGTPLELEGTFVGGRLQLAERTADGAATGSWSGAFNPLKSTWSGEWTSADGAKSSTFELARVAEIVTTEQTRMGFIKVHTAYPVFAGVARHGGLQDAQAAVDDEVWTAVASIWNDPADTFSEDEEFDPEAPWWTWEHFSVVTIRYYSSSLISMVNEVYQFTGGAHGMTLHTSMNLTVGKNGAIAFTIDEMFKKGTGWEKAIS
;
A
#
# COMPACT_ATOMS: atom_id res chain seq x y z
N MET A 1 48.73 -28.52 -70.99
CA MET A 1 49.13 -28.35 -69.57
C MET A 1 48.68 -26.96 -69.15
N ARG A 2 47.85 -26.86 -68.10
CA ARG A 2 47.49 -25.66 -67.32
C ARG A 2 46.42 -24.67 -67.85
N PHE A 3 45.34 -24.61 -67.05
CA PHE A 3 44.40 -23.53 -66.67
C PHE A 3 43.66 -22.79 -67.81
N ALA A 4 42.37 -23.00 -68.07
CA ALA A 4 41.15 -22.88 -67.23
C ALA A 4 40.94 -21.46 -66.69
N GLY A 5 40.21 -20.65 -67.46
CA GLY A 5 39.82 -19.30 -67.10
C GLY A 5 38.83 -18.71 -68.11
N TRP A 6 37.60 -18.52 -67.65
CA TRP A 6 36.51 -17.72 -68.24
C TRP A 6 35.69 -18.30 -69.40
N GLU A 7 34.46 -17.78 -69.47
CA GLU A 7 33.41 -18.00 -70.47
C GLU A 7 32.56 -19.26 -70.32
N ALA A 8 31.51 -19.14 -69.49
CA ALA A 8 30.12 -19.51 -69.78
C ALA A 8 29.36 -19.52 -68.44
N ILE A 9 28.81 -18.40 -67.93
CA ILE A 9 27.68 -17.66 -68.50
C ILE A 9 26.79 -18.60 -69.30
N LEU A 10 25.64 -18.89 -68.70
CA LEU A 10 24.49 -19.66 -69.19
C LEU A 10 24.25 -20.92 -68.35
N VAL A 11 23.03 -20.95 -67.81
CA VAL A 11 22.38 -22.07 -67.13
C VAL A 11 22.65 -22.15 -65.63
N LEU A 12 22.11 -21.17 -64.90
CA LEU A 12 21.39 -21.33 -63.62
C LEU A 12 20.71 -20.02 -63.16
N SER A 13 20.48 -19.06 -64.07
CA SER A 13 19.68 -17.85 -63.86
C SER A 13 18.18 -18.04 -64.21
N LYS A 14 17.62 -19.21 -63.89
CA LYS A 14 16.20 -19.51 -64.09
C LYS A 14 15.58 -20.27 -62.91
N LEU A 15 15.84 -19.83 -61.69
CA LEU A 15 14.81 -19.91 -60.65
C LEU A 15 14.19 -18.53 -60.48
N SER A 16 12.90 -18.46 -60.78
CA SER A 16 12.11 -17.24 -60.80
C SER A 16 12.11 -16.55 -59.44
N SER A 17 12.14 -15.22 -59.49
CA SER A 17 12.04 -14.24 -58.41
C SER A 17 10.76 -14.32 -57.54
N ARG A 18 10.03 -15.44 -57.59
CA ARG A 18 8.77 -15.68 -56.88
C ARG A 18 8.88 -16.66 -55.71
N THR A 19 9.99 -17.38 -55.56
CA THR A 19 10.19 -18.31 -54.43
C THR A 19 11.23 -17.84 -53.40
N ALA A 20 12.06 -16.84 -53.73
CA ALA A 20 12.98 -16.20 -52.77
C ALA A 20 12.36 -14.97 -52.06
N LEU A 21 11.21 -14.48 -52.52
CA LEU A 21 10.48 -13.35 -51.90
C LEU A 21 9.38 -13.79 -50.91
N LEU A 22 9.11 -15.10 -50.81
CA LEU A 22 8.04 -15.68 -49.98
C LEU A 22 8.55 -16.23 -48.63
N LEU A 23 9.86 -16.23 -48.40
CA LEU A 23 10.48 -16.63 -47.13
C LEU A 23 11.12 -15.46 -46.34
N SER A 24 11.24 -14.29 -46.96
CA SER A 24 11.68 -13.05 -46.29
C SER A 24 10.54 -12.09 -45.93
N LEU A 25 9.30 -12.41 -46.33
CA LEU A 25 8.10 -11.63 -46.00
C LEU A 25 7.22 -12.26 -44.90
N ILE A 26 7.63 -13.40 -44.31
CA ILE A 26 6.95 -14.04 -43.17
C ILE A 26 7.76 -13.91 -41.87
N VAL A 27 9.02 -13.46 -41.94
CA VAL A 27 9.84 -13.16 -40.74
C VAL A 27 9.81 -11.65 -40.39
N GLY A 28 9.32 -10.79 -41.29
CA GLY A 28 9.29 -9.33 -41.11
C GLY A 28 7.93 -8.72 -40.72
N LEU A 29 6.87 -9.52 -40.59
CA LEU A 29 5.52 -9.04 -40.29
C LEU A 29 4.84 -9.87 -39.18
N MET A 30 5.64 -10.26 -38.18
CA MET A 30 5.18 -10.58 -36.83
C MET A 30 6.02 -9.78 -35.81
N LEU A 31 6.26 -8.50 -36.11
CA LEU A 31 6.13 -7.51 -35.04
C LEU A 31 4.65 -7.49 -34.71
N ALA A 32 4.25 -8.44 -33.87
CA ALA A 32 3.01 -8.33 -33.14
C ALA A 32 3.03 -6.91 -32.58
N LEU A 33 2.08 -6.07 -33.03
CA LEU A 33 1.48 -5.15 -32.10
C LEU A 33 0.99 -6.04 -30.97
N VAL A 34 1.85 -6.28 -29.98
CA VAL A 34 1.37 -6.55 -28.64
C VAL A 34 0.52 -5.30 -28.39
N PRO A 35 -0.82 -5.41 -28.28
CA PRO A 35 -1.53 -4.31 -27.69
C PRO A 35 -0.83 -4.14 -26.35
N THR A 36 -0.09 -3.04 -26.17
CA THR A 36 0.14 -2.51 -24.84
C THR A 36 -1.28 -2.24 -24.38
N ALA A 37 -1.89 -3.26 -23.77
CA ALA A 37 -3.03 -3.05 -22.93
C ALA A 37 -2.51 -1.99 -21.99
N ASN A 38 -2.98 -0.75 -22.16
CA ASN A 38 -2.84 0.26 -21.15
C ASN A 38 -3.51 -0.38 -19.96
N ALA A 39 -2.73 -1.05 -19.12
CA ALA A 39 -3.19 -1.52 -17.84
C ALA A 39 -3.81 -0.26 -17.23
N LEU A 40 -5.07 -0.36 -16.84
CA LEU A 40 -5.70 0.69 -16.06
C LEU A 40 -4.93 0.70 -14.74
N ALA A 41 -3.80 1.41 -14.71
CA ALA A 41 -3.09 1.72 -13.51
C ALA A 41 -3.96 2.77 -12.81
N PHE A 42 -4.84 2.31 -11.92
CA PHE A 42 -5.17 3.17 -10.79
C PHE A 42 -3.88 3.24 -9.95
N GLY A 43 -3.56 4.45 -9.47
CA GLY A 43 -2.26 4.76 -8.87
C GLY A 43 -1.95 3.91 -7.63
N PRO A 44 -0.87 4.24 -6.89
CA PRO A 44 -0.64 3.63 -5.59
C PRO A 44 -1.90 3.85 -4.72
N VAL A 45 -2.57 2.76 -4.36
CA VAL A 45 -3.73 2.79 -3.46
C VAL A 45 -3.52 1.75 -2.38
N GLY A 46 -3.60 2.20 -1.13
CA GLY A 46 -3.63 1.34 0.03
C GLY A 46 -5.05 0.97 0.43
N TYR A 47 -5.22 -0.20 1.02
CA TYR A 47 -6.49 -0.70 1.53
C TYR A 47 -6.29 -1.37 2.87
N HIS A 48 -7.24 -1.16 3.79
CA HIS A 48 -7.40 -1.99 4.98
C HIS A 48 -8.67 -2.81 4.85
N PHE A 49 -8.52 -4.13 5.00
CA PHE A 49 -9.56 -5.13 4.90
C PHE A 49 -9.75 -5.87 6.22
N THR A 50 -10.98 -6.27 6.49
CA THR A 50 -11.31 -7.21 7.58
C THR A 50 -12.20 -8.32 7.04
N GLY A 51 -12.13 -9.51 7.62
CA GLY A 51 -13.01 -10.60 7.20
C GLY A 51 -12.57 -11.96 7.69
N ARG A 52 -12.83 -13.00 6.89
CA ARG A 52 -12.59 -14.38 7.32
C ARG A 52 -12.02 -15.27 6.22
N ILE A 53 -11.21 -16.23 6.64
CA ILE A 53 -10.82 -17.42 5.88
C ILE A 53 -11.67 -18.60 6.36
N ASP A 54 -12.20 -19.38 5.42
CA ASP A 54 -13.05 -20.56 5.65
C ASP A 54 -14.30 -20.24 6.49
N GLY A 55 -14.78 -18.99 6.45
CA GLY A 55 -15.85 -18.50 7.32
C GLY A 55 -15.55 -18.56 8.82
N LYS A 56 -14.33 -18.96 9.22
CA LYS A 56 -13.98 -19.30 10.60
C LYS A 56 -12.91 -18.39 11.17
N TRP A 57 -11.82 -18.19 10.44
CA TRP A 57 -10.65 -17.51 10.98
C TRP A 57 -10.72 -16.03 10.66
N ALA A 58 -10.94 -15.20 11.68
CA ALA A 58 -10.99 -13.76 11.54
C ALA A 58 -9.60 -13.19 11.25
N VAL A 59 -9.52 -12.33 10.23
CA VAL A 59 -8.27 -11.74 9.77
C VAL A 59 -8.46 -10.24 9.48
N GLN A 60 -7.36 -9.51 9.60
CA GLN A 60 -7.21 -8.15 9.08
C GLN A 60 -6.05 -8.13 8.11
N MET A 61 -6.12 -7.26 7.10
CA MET A 61 -5.17 -7.24 6.01
C MET A 61 -4.98 -5.82 5.50
N GLU A 62 -3.72 -5.44 5.31
CA GLU A 62 -3.34 -4.21 4.61
C GLU A 62 -2.69 -4.57 3.28
N LEU A 63 -3.15 -3.95 2.20
CA LEU A 63 -2.58 -4.10 0.86
C LEU A 63 -2.26 -2.74 0.27
N ASN A 64 -1.09 -2.60 -0.34
CA ASN A 64 -0.71 -1.50 -1.21
C ASN A 64 -0.62 -2.03 -2.64
N VAL A 65 -1.42 -1.45 -3.53
CA VAL A 65 -1.41 -1.77 -4.97
C VAL A 65 -0.77 -0.61 -5.70
N ASP A 66 0.39 -0.84 -6.31
CA ASP A 66 1.13 0.15 -7.10
C ASP A 66 1.30 -0.39 -8.53
N GLY A 67 0.38 0.02 -9.41
CA GLY A 67 0.27 -0.53 -10.76
C GLY A 67 0.01 -2.04 -10.72
N GLU A 68 0.94 -2.82 -11.26
CA GLU A 68 0.85 -4.29 -11.25
C GLU A 68 1.47 -4.92 -10.00
N LYS A 69 2.26 -4.17 -9.21
CA LYS A 69 2.90 -4.69 -8.00
C LYS A 69 1.96 -4.55 -6.81
N VAL A 70 1.92 -5.58 -5.98
CA VAL A 70 1.12 -5.58 -4.76
C VAL A 70 2.00 -6.03 -3.59
N SER A 71 1.94 -5.29 -2.50
CA SER A 71 2.61 -5.62 -1.25
C SER A 71 1.64 -5.43 -0.09
N GLY A 72 1.96 -5.99 1.07
CA GLY A 72 1.15 -5.80 2.25
C GLY A 72 1.43 -6.86 3.30
N HIS A 73 0.49 -7.01 4.22
CA HIS A 73 0.53 -8.04 5.24
C HIS A 73 -0.87 -8.34 5.73
N TYR A 74 -1.06 -9.49 6.38
CA TYR A 74 -2.30 -9.78 7.09
C TYR A 74 -1.99 -10.50 8.40
N TRP A 75 -2.95 -10.51 9.33
CA TRP A 75 -2.83 -11.24 10.58
C TRP A 75 -4.17 -11.84 10.98
N TYR A 76 -4.09 -12.98 11.67
CA TYR A 76 -5.22 -13.54 12.38
C TYR A 76 -5.47 -12.73 13.65
N GLU A 77 -6.71 -12.31 13.89
CA GLU A 77 -7.04 -11.48 15.06
C GLU A 77 -6.65 -12.13 16.40
N THR A 78 -6.71 -13.46 16.47
CA THR A 78 -6.35 -14.21 17.70
C THR A 78 -4.85 -14.33 17.94
N VAL A 79 -4.04 -14.11 16.91
CA VAL A 79 -2.58 -14.29 16.97
C VAL A 79 -1.86 -12.95 16.95
N GLY A 80 -2.30 -12.01 16.11
CA GLY A 80 -1.74 -10.67 15.99
C GLY A 80 -0.39 -10.58 15.26
N THR A 81 0.28 -11.72 15.01
CA THR A 81 1.54 -11.74 14.25
C THR A 81 1.26 -11.56 12.75
N PRO A 82 1.85 -10.56 12.09
CA PRO A 82 1.68 -10.35 10.66
C PRO A 82 2.40 -11.41 9.82
N LEU A 83 1.79 -11.73 8.69
CA LEU A 83 2.35 -12.50 7.57
C LEU A 83 2.44 -11.58 6.36
N GLU A 84 3.63 -11.51 5.79
CA GLU A 84 3.97 -10.63 4.67
C GLU A 84 3.33 -11.15 3.38
N LEU A 85 2.85 -10.21 2.56
CA LEU A 85 2.22 -10.46 1.28
C LEU A 85 2.98 -9.72 0.18
N GLU A 86 3.34 -10.45 -0.87
CA GLU A 86 3.92 -9.88 -2.08
C GLU A 86 3.32 -10.54 -3.31
N GLY A 87 2.98 -9.77 -4.34
CA GLY A 87 2.42 -10.34 -5.54
C GLY A 87 2.03 -9.33 -6.59
N THR A 88 1.01 -9.67 -7.37
CA THR A 88 0.64 -8.89 -8.55
C THR A 88 -0.86 -8.66 -8.71
N PHE A 89 -1.20 -7.56 -9.36
CA PHE A 89 -2.54 -7.24 -9.84
C PHE A 89 -2.53 -7.18 -11.38
N VAL A 90 -2.91 -8.29 -12.03
CA VAL A 90 -2.88 -8.41 -13.49
C VAL A 90 -4.21 -8.96 -13.99
N GLY A 91 -4.77 -8.35 -15.04
CA GLY A 91 -6.01 -8.82 -15.65
C GLY A 91 -7.22 -8.80 -14.71
N GLY A 92 -7.27 -7.89 -13.73
CA GLY A 92 -8.35 -7.81 -12.75
C GLY A 92 -8.29 -8.90 -11.67
N ARG A 93 -7.12 -9.52 -11.46
CA ARG A 93 -6.93 -10.58 -10.47
C ARG A 93 -5.74 -10.26 -9.57
N LEU A 94 -5.92 -10.39 -8.26
CA LEU A 94 -4.85 -10.39 -7.28
C LEU A 94 -4.27 -11.80 -7.13
N GLN A 95 -2.95 -11.89 -7.09
CA GLN A 95 -2.20 -13.11 -6.78
C GLN A 95 -1.08 -12.74 -5.82
N LEU A 96 -1.15 -13.20 -4.57
CA LEU A 96 -0.21 -12.86 -3.51
C LEU A 96 0.45 -14.12 -2.97
N ALA A 97 1.76 -14.09 -2.78
CA ALA A 97 2.50 -15.05 -1.99
C ALA A 97 2.54 -14.59 -0.54
N GLU A 98 2.37 -15.54 0.37
CA GLU A 98 2.37 -15.31 1.82
C GLU A 98 3.65 -15.86 2.45
N ARG A 99 4.29 -15.04 3.30
CA ARG A 99 5.51 -15.42 4.00
C ARG A 99 5.50 -14.98 5.45
N THR A 100 6.22 -15.71 6.29
CA THR A 100 6.64 -15.21 7.61
C THR A 100 7.70 -14.10 7.47
N ALA A 101 7.95 -13.37 8.55
CA ALA A 101 8.94 -12.29 8.58
C ALA A 101 10.38 -12.76 8.26
N ASP A 102 10.71 -14.04 8.51
CA ASP A 102 11.99 -14.66 8.13
C ASP A 102 12.00 -15.22 6.69
N GLY A 103 10.92 -15.01 5.93
CA GLY A 103 10.83 -15.30 4.50
C GLY A 103 10.30 -16.70 4.14
N ALA A 104 9.98 -17.54 5.13
CA ALA A 104 9.42 -18.86 4.89
C ALA A 104 8.02 -18.76 4.26
N ALA A 105 7.78 -19.49 3.18
CA ALA A 105 6.48 -19.49 2.50
C ALA A 105 5.45 -20.27 3.30
N THR A 106 4.26 -19.68 3.51
CA THR A 106 3.18 -20.29 4.29
C THR A 106 1.89 -20.48 3.50
N GLY A 107 1.68 -19.68 2.45
CA GLY A 107 0.51 -19.80 1.59
C GLY A 107 0.51 -18.87 0.39
N SER A 108 -0.65 -18.77 -0.25
CA SER A 108 -0.91 -17.84 -1.33
C SER A 108 -2.38 -17.45 -1.36
N TRP A 109 -2.67 -16.24 -1.83
CA TRP A 109 -4.00 -15.67 -1.97
C TRP A 109 -4.29 -15.38 -3.43
N SER A 110 -5.48 -15.75 -3.90
CA SER A 110 -5.88 -15.45 -5.27
C SER A 110 -7.35 -15.15 -5.39
N GLY A 111 -7.71 -14.09 -6.12
CA GLY A 111 -9.11 -13.73 -6.31
C GLY A 111 -9.29 -12.63 -7.36
N ALA A 112 -10.46 -12.62 -8.00
CA ALA A 112 -10.84 -11.49 -8.84
C ALA A 112 -10.97 -10.24 -7.97
N PHE A 113 -10.32 -9.16 -8.38
CA PHE A 113 -10.25 -7.92 -7.62
C PHE A 113 -10.77 -6.76 -8.45
N ASN A 114 -11.65 -5.97 -7.83
CA ASN A 114 -12.14 -4.72 -8.39
C ASN A 114 -11.95 -3.64 -7.32
N PRO A 115 -11.07 -2.65 -7.53
CA PRO A 115 -10.77 -1.61 -6.55
C PRO A 115 -11.99 -0.74 -6.19
N LEU A 116 -13.06 -0.75 -7.00
CA LEU A 116 -14.28 0.01 -6.73
C LEU A 116 -15.29 -0.78 -5.88
N LYS A 117 -15.10 -2.10 -5.71
CA LYS A 117 -15.97 -2.91 -4.86
C LYS A 117 -15.53 -2.81 -3.40
N SER A 118 -16.50 -2.87 -2.50
CA SER A 118 -16.27 -2.88 -1.05
C SER A 118 -15.83 -4.23 -0.51
N THR A 119 -15.76 -5.27 -1.35
CA THR A 119 -15.43 -6.63 -0.94
C THR A 119 -14.44 -7.26 -1.90
N TRP A 120 -13.54 -8.07 -1.35
CA TRP A 120 -12.66 -8.96 -2.09
C TRP A 120 -12.81 -10.38 -1.57
N SER A 121 -12.97 -11.33 -2.48
CA SER A 121 -13.18 -12.74 -2.18
C SER A 121 -12.37 -13.60 -3.12
N GLY A 122 -11.96 -14.77 -2.66
CA GLY A 122 -11.14 -15.68 -3.44
C GLY A 122 -10.77 -16.93 -2.66
N GLU A 123 -9.62 -17.50 -3.01
CA GLU A 123 -9.06 -18.68 -2.37
C GLU A 123 -7.71 -18.36 -1.74
N TRP A 124 -7.53 -18.86 -0.53
CA TRP A 124 -6.25 -19.03 0.13
C TRP A 124 -5.79 -20.48 -0.08
N THR A 125 -4.52 -20.70 -0.35
CA THR A 125 -3.93 -22.03 -0.53
C THR A 125 -2.65 -22.16 0.28
N SER A 126 -2.45 -23.27 0.98
CA SER A 126 -1.23 -23.53 1.75
C SER A 126 0.01 -23.62 0.87
N ALA A 127 1.20 -23.38 1.42
CA ALA A 127 2.45 -23.36 0.65
C ALA A 127 2.73 -24.66 -0.13
N ASP A 128 2.28 -25.81 0.40
CA ASP A 128 2.40 -27.13 -0.23
C ASP A 128 1.24 -27.46 -1.19
N GLY A 129 0.24 -26.58 -1.32
CA GLY A 129 -0.96 -26.79 -2.13
C GLY A 129 -1.96 -27.79 -1.56
N ALA A 130 -1.70 -28.37 -0.37
CA ALA A 130 -2.52 -29.45 0.17
C ALA A 130 -3.86 -28.98 0.74
N LYS A 131 -3.96 -27.69 1.13
CA LYS A 131 -5.17 -27.08 1.68
C LYS A 131 -5.55 -25.86 0.85
N SER A 132 -6.83 -25.77 0.52
CA SER A 132 -7.44 -24.55 -0.04
C SER A 132 -8.66 -24.19 0.78
N SER A 133 -8.91 -22.89 0.95
CA SER A 133 -10.07 -22.37 1.67
C SER A 133 -10.51 -21.05 1.04
N THR A 134 -11.81 -20.80 1.03
CA THR A 134 -12.31 -19.51 0.54
C THR A 134 -12.03 -18.41 1.55
N PHE A 135 -11.87 -17.19 1.09
CA PHE A 135 -11.88 -16.00 1.94
C PHE A 135 -12.91 -15.00 1.46
N GLU A 136 -13.41 -14.20 2.40
CA GLU A 136 -14.25 -13.05 2.14
C GLU A 136 -13.81 -11.90 3.04
N LEU A 137 -13.42 -10.79 2.40
CA LEU A 137 -12.89 -9.61 3.05
C LEU A 137 -13.70 -8.38 2.64
N ALA A 138 -14.06 -7.55 3.61
CA ALA A 138 -14.66 -6.25 3.41
C ALA A 138 -13.60 -5.16 3.54
N ARG A 139 -13.55 -4.24 2.58
CA ARG A 139 -12.73 -3.02 2.68
C ARG A 139 -13.37 -2.11 3.71
N VAL A 140 -12.62 -1.80 4.76
CA VAL A 140 -13.06 -0.90 5.83
C VAL A 140 -12.42 0.49 5.71
N ALA A 141 -11.27 0.59 5.04
CA ALA A 141 -10.66 1.86 4.70
C ALA A 141 -9.88 1.79 3.38
N GLU A 142 -9.81 2.91 2.69
CA GLU A 142 -8.76 3.23 1.72
C GLU A 142 -7.65 4.00 2.46
N ILE A 143 -6.39 3.72 2.17
CA ILE A 143 -5.27 4.49 2.72
C ILE A 143 -4.89 5.52 1.67
N VAL A 144 -5.17 6.79 1.98
CA VAL A 144 -4.90 7.92 1.10
C VAL A 144 -3.52 8.46 1.42
N THR A 145 -2.64 8.40 0.42
CA THR A 145 -1.29 8.98 0.50
C THR A 145 -1.25 10.30 -0.25
N THR A 146 -0.70 11.34 0.37
CA THR A 146 -0.45 12.63 -0.27
C THR A 146 0.99 13.05 -0.08
N GLU A 147 1.56 13.64 -1.13
CA GLU A 147 2.86 14.28 -1.10
C GLU A 147 2.71 15.70 -1.64
N GLN A 148 3.19 16.68 -0.86
CA GLN A 148 3.11 18.08 -1.25
C GLN A 148 4.32 18.85 -0.72
N THR A 149 4.75 19.86 -1.48
CA THR A 149 5.70 20.86 -0.99
C THR A 149 4.94 22.11 -0.56
N ARG A 150 5.02 22.46 0.72
CA ARG A 150 4.43 23.67 1.30
C ARG A 150 5.51 24.74 1.47
N MET A 151 5.15 26.00 1.22
CA MET A 151 6.04 27.16 1.33
C MET A 151 7.32 27.08 0.46
N GLY A 152 7.41 26.12 -0.47
CA GLY A 152 8.55 25.92 -1.36
C GLY A 152 9.64 25.00 -0.82
N PHE A 153 9.69 24.75 0.50
CA PHE A 153 10.80 24.02 1.13
C PHE A 153 10.37 22.95 2.16
N ILE A 154 9.09 22.88 2.52
CA ILE A 154 8.57 21.88 3.47
C ILE A 154 7.93 20.74 2.69
N LYS A 155 8.58 19.57 2.64
CA LYS A 155 7.98 18.35 2.10
C LYS A 155 7.04 17.76 3.15
N VAL A 156 5.79 17.58 2.79
CA VAL A 156 4.78 16.95 3.64
C VAL A 156 4.30 15.69 2.96
N HIS A 157 4.53 14.56 3.63
CA HIS A 157 3.98 13.26 3.29
C HIS A 157 2.93 12.88 4.33
N THR A 158 1.74 12.49 3.88
CA THR A 158 0.70 11.95 4.77
C THR A 158 0.20 10.64 4.20
N ALA A 159 -0.03 9.64 5.06
CA ALA A 159 -0.76 8.43 4.69
C ALA A 159 -1.77 8.11 5.80
N TYR A 160 -3.07 8.13 5.50
CA TYR A 160 -4.10 7.97 6.52
C TYR A 160 -5.36 7.27 6.01
N PRO A 161 -6.12 6.60 6.89
CA PRO A 161 -7.31 5.89 6.49
C PRO A 161 -8.46 6.85 6.18
N VAL A 162 -9.16 6.56 5.08
CA VAL A 162 -10.48 7.09 4.76
C VAL A 162 -11.49 5.95 4.88
N PHE A 163 -12.35 6.02 5.90
CA PHE A 163 -13.24 4.92 6.25
C PHE A 163 -14.36 4.70 5.23
N ALA A 164 -14.54 3.44 4.82
CA ALA A 164 -15.63 3.05 3.96
C ALA A 164 -16.98 3.20 4.70
N GLY A 165 -17.95 3.83 4.04
CA GLY A 165 -19.29 4.03 4.63
C GLY A 165 -19.42 5.23 5.57
N VAL A 166 -18.39 6.06 5.71
CA VAL A 166 -18.40 7.29 6.53
C VAL A 166 -19.65 8.17 6.30
N ALA A 167 -20.11 8.31 5.06
CA ALA A 167 -21.28 9.12 4.73
C ALA A 167 -22.61 8.61 5.36
N ARG A 168 -22.64 7.38 5.89
CA ARG A 168 -23.87 6.73 6.38
C ARG A 168 -23.78 6.24 7.82
N HIS A 169 -22.67 6.48 8.52
CA HIS A 169 -22.43 5.94 9.87
C HIS A 169 -21.79 7.00 10.77
N GLY A 170 -22.55 7.49 11.77
CA GLY A 170 -22.11 8.61 12.63
C GLY A 170 -20.81 8.33 13.36
N GLY A 171 -20.63 7.13 13.92
CA GLY A 171 -19.37 6.79 14.57
C GLY A 171 -18.16 6.69 13.62
N LEU A 172 -18.38 6.44 12.33
CA LEU A 172 -17.27 6.50 11.36
C LEU A 172 -16.98 7.94 10.94
N GLN A 173 -17.96 8.84 11.01
CA GLN A 173 -17.75 10.28 10.80
C GLN A 173 -16.88 10.85 11.91
N ASP A 174 -17.19 10.52 13.17
CA ASP A 174 -16.38 10.93 14.31
C ASP A 174 -14.96 10.32 14.26
N ALA A 175 -14.84 9.05 13.88
CA ALA A 175 -13.55 8.40 13.70
C ALA A 175 -12.73 9.05 12.57
N GLN A 176 -13.36 9.39 11.44
CA GLN A 176 -12.70 10.12 10.35
C GLN A 176 -12.25 11.49 10.81
N ALA A 177 -13.11 12.24 11.51
CA ALA A 177 -12.77 13.56 12.03
C ALA A 177 -11.59 13.52 13.01
N ALA A 178 -11.49 12.49 13.86
CA ALA A 178 -10.35 12.31 14.75
C ALA A 178 -9.05 12.03 13.98
N VAL A 179 -9.10 11.22 12.92
CA VAL A 179 -7.94 10.98 12.04
C VAL A 179 -7.51 12.26 11.34
N ASP A 180 -8.47 12.99 10.76
CA ASP A 180 -8.20 14.23 10.04
C ASP A 180 -7.60 15.29 10.99
N ASP A 181 -8.15 15.45 12.20
CA ASP A 181 -7.64 16.37 13.21
C ASP A 181 -6.21 16.03 13.66
N GLU A 182 -5.93 14.75 13.96
CA GLU A 182 -4.61 14.27 14.36
C GLU A 182 -3.56 14.53 13.27
N VAL A 183 -3.85 14.14 12.02
CA VAL A 183 -2.91 14.30 10.89
C VAL A 183 -2.64 15.77 10.63
N TRP A 184 -3.68 16.60 10.52
CA TRP A 184 -3.51 17.99 10.11
C TRP A 184 -3.01 18.89 11.25
N THR A 185 -3.27 18.54 12.51
CA THR A 185 -2.61 19.16 13.67
C THR A 185 -1.12 18.83 13.69
N ALA A 186 -0.74 17.57 13.45
CA ALA A 186 0.67 17.17 13.35
C ALA A 186 1.37 17.90 12.20
N VAL A 187 0.75 17.99 11.02
CA VAL A 187 1.30 18.74 9.87
C VAL A 187 1.46 20.22 10.19
N ALA A 188 0.50 20.83 10.90
CA ALA A 188 0.59 22.24 11.27
C ALA A 188 1.72 22.50 12.29
N SER A 189 2.11 21.52 13.10
CA SER A 189 3.12 21.70 14.15
C SER A 189 4.53 21.99 13.62
N ILE A 190 4.92 21.45 12.45
CA ILE A 190 6.27 21.68 11.87
C ILE A 190 6.56 23.17 11.62
N TRP A 191 5.48 23.88 11.33
CA TRP A 191 5.27 25.30 11.23
C TRP A 191 5.26 26.26 12.41
N ASN A 192 4.63 25.78 13.48
CA ASN A 192 3.94 26.58 14.49
C ASN A 192 4.48 26.22 15.87
N ASP A 193 5.66 25.61 15.98
CA ASP A 193 6.23 25.24 17.26
C ASP A 193 6.45 26.51 18.10
N PRO A 194 5.59 26.77 19.10
CA PRO A 194 5.72 27.98 19.90
C PRO A 194 6.87 27.86 20.91
N ALA A 195 7.48 26.68 21.04
CA ALA A 195 8.65 26.43 21.88
C ALA A 195 9.97 26.60 21.13
N ASP A 196 9.94 26.78 19.79
CA ASP A 196 11.16 26.97 19.01
C ASP A 196 11.61 28.45 19.01
N THR A 197 12.23 28.83 20.12
CA THR A 197 12.90 30.13 20.29
C THR A 197 14.20 30.24 19.48
N PHE A 198 14.64 29.21 18.74
CA PHE A 198 15.80 29.33 17.84
C PHE A 198 15.50 30.14 16.57
N SER A 199 14.21 30.41 16.30
CA SER A 199 13.75 31.18 15.15
C SER A 199 14.12 32.67 15.15
N GLU A 200 14.70 33.21 16.23
CA GLU A 200 15.14 34.62 16.25
C GLU A 200 16.54 34.85 15.67
N ASP A 201 17.38 33.80 15.53
CA ASP A 201 18.80 33.93 15.14
C ASP A 201 19.13 33.40 13.73
N GLU A 202 18.21 32.71 13.05
CA GLU A 202 18.43 32.22 11.68
C GLU A 202 17.73 33.11 10.63
N GLU A 203 18.52 33.82 9.83
CA GLU A 203 18.02 34.52 8.65
C GLU A 203 17.54 33.48 7.64
N PHE A 204 16.23 33.51 7.34
CA PHE A 204 15.63 32.65 6.33
C PHE A 204 16.27 32.91 4.95
N ASP A 205 17.08 31.98 4.48
CA ASP A 205 17.63 31.97 3.13
C ASP A 205 16.85 30.97 2.25
N PRO A 206 15.90 31.43 1.42
CA PRO A 206 15.10 30.56 0.55
C PRO A 206 15.91 29.86 -0.55
N GLU A 207 17.16 30.28 -0.79
CA GLU A 207 18.05 29.67 -1.79
C GLU A 207 19.04 28.68 -1.18
N ALA A 208 19.09 28.57 0.15
CA ALA A 208 19.97 27.65 0.84
C ALA A 208 19.52 26.18 0.66
N PRO A 209 20.36 25.31 0.07
CA PRO A 209 19.99 23.92 -0.21
C PRO A 209 19.82 23.06 1.06
N TRP A 210 20.27 23.54 2.23
CA TRP A 210 20.09 22.85 3.52
C TRP A 210 18.76 23.19 4.21
N TRP A 211 17.91 24.03 3.63
CA TRP A 211 16.63 24.47 4.19
C TRP A 211 15.44 23.57 3.83
N THR A 212 15.66 22.29 3.53
CA THR A 212 14.55 21.36 3.27
C THR A 212 14.03 20.80 4.58
N TRP A 213 12.79 21.13 4.91
CA TRP A 213 12.08 20.52 6.04
C TRP A 213 11.24 19.35 5.56
N GLU A 214 11.10 18.34 6.40
CA GLU A 214 10.33 17.14 6.06
C GLU A 214 9.36 16.80 7.19
N HIS A 215 8.12 16.52 6.81
CA HIS A 215 7.07 16.04 7.68
C HIS A 215 6.51 14.75 7.10
N PHE A 216 6.41 13.71 7.92
CA PHE A 216 5.68 12.49 7.60
C PHE A 216 4.66 12.27 8.71
N SER A 217 3.39 12.06 8.36
CA SER A 217 2.36 11.58 9.28
C SER A 217 1.68 10.36 8.67
N VAL A 218 1.88 9.21 9.30
CA VAL A 218 1.39 7.91 8.83
C VAL A 218 0.49 7.30 9.88
N VAL A 219 -0.81 7.25 9.60
CA VAL A 219 -1.83 6.62 10.45
C VAL A 219 -2.04 5.18 10.01
N THR A 220 -1.62 4.24 10.85
CA THR A 220 -1.83 2.80 10.65
C THR A 220 -3.00 2.32 11.51
N ILE A 221 -3.91 1.55 10.93
CA ILE A 221 -4.97 0.85 11.69
C ILE A 221 -4.35 -0.39 12.33
N ARG A 222 -4.28 -0.40 13.66
CA ARG A 222 -3.79 -1.55 14.44
C ARG A 222 -4.89 -2.58 14.69
N TYR A 223 -6.14 -2.13 14.76
CA TYR A 223 -7.30 -3.00 14.88
C TYR A 223 -8.56 -2.32 14.38
N TYR A 224 -9.37 -3.04 13.61
CA TYR A 224 -10.72 -2.61 13.22
C TYR A 224 -11.78 -3.66 13.54
N SER A 225 -12.89 -3.20 14.09
CA SER A 225 -14.16 -3.94 14.21
C SER A 225 -15.34 -2.98 14.10
N SER A 226 -16.56 -3.51 14.13
CA SER A 226 -17.77 -2.67 14.14
C SER A 226 -17.95 -1.82 15.39
N SER A 227 -17.22 -2.09 16.47
CA SER A 227 -17.36 -1.41 17.77
C SER A 227 -16.08 -0.79 18.32
N LEU A 228 -14.94 -1.05 17.68
CA LEU A 228 -13.62 -0.63 18.16
C LEU A 228 -12.72 -0.36 16.96
N ILE A 229 -12.08 0.80 16.95
CA ILE A 229 -11.00 1.15 16.02
C ILE A 229 -9.80 1.57 16.86
N SER A 230 -8.64 0.96 16.61
CA SER A 230 -7.35 1.32 17.22
C SER A 230 -6.38 1.68 16.11
N MET A 231 -5.72 2.83 16.24
CA MET A 231 -4.79 3.37 15.26
C MET A 231 -3.56 3.97 15.96
N VAL A 232 -2.47 4.07 15.21
CA VAL A 232 -1.27 4.81 15.62
C VAL A 232 -0.89 5.76 14.50
N ASN A 233 -0.67 7.02 14.84
CA ASN A 233 0.00 8.00 13.98
C ASN A 233 1.50 7.98 14.29
N GLU A 234 2.32 7.69 13.31
CA GLU A 234 3.76 7.92 13.35
C GLU A 234 4.06 9.27 12.69
N VAL A 235 4.64 10.18 13.45
CA VAL A 235 5.00 11.52 13.00
C VAL A 235 6.51 11.65 12.98
N TYR A 236 7.10 11.83 11.80
CA TYR A 236 8.50 12.23 11.65
C TYR A 236 8.61 13.68 11.22
N GLN A 237 9.50 14.43 11.85
CA GLN A 237 9.81 15.82 11.49
C GLN A 237 11.30 16.06 11.41
N PHE A 238 11.73 16.78 10.37
CA PHE A 238 13.09 17.26 10.21
C PHE A 238 13.07 18.76 9.88
N THR A 239 13.77 19.57 10.68
CA THR A 239 13.79 21.03 10.57
C THR A 239 15.20 21.64 10.49
N GLY A 240 16.23 20.85 10.16
CA GLY A 240 17.60 21.38 9.90
C GLY A 240 18.70 20.98 10.89
N GLY A 241 18.42 20.09 11.83
CA GLY A 241 19.42 19.53 12.77
C GLY A 241 20.24 18.36 12.23
N ALA A 242 20.94 17.65 13.12
CA ALA A 242 21.71 16.45 12.75
C ALA A 242 20.83 15.24 12.35
N HIS A 243 19.57 15.21 12.81
CA HIS A 243 18.59 14.17 12.53
C HIS A 243 17.17 14.72 12.74
N GLY A 244 16.16 14.01 12.24
CA GLY A 244 14.76 14.29 12.55
C GLY A 244 14.33 13.71 13.90
N MET A 245 13.08 13.97 14.27
CA MET A 245 12.42 13.46 15.47
C MET A 245 11.19 12.65 15.06
N THR A 246 11.03 11.46 15.64
CA THR A 246 9.85 10.62 15.46
C THR A 246 9.03 10.58 16.75
N LEU A 247 7.72 10.79 16.64
CA LEU A 247 6.74 10.66 17.71
C LEU A 247 5.65 9.68 17.30
N HIS A 248 5.01 9.06 18.29
CA HIS A 248 3.86 8.18 18.08
C HIS A 248 2.68 8.62 18.93
N THR A 249 1.52 8.81 18.30
CA THR A 249 0.25 9.07 18.99
C THR A 249 -0.71 7.91 18.73
N SER A 250 -1.38 7.42 19.76
CA SER A 250 -2.39 6.37 19.63
C SER A 250 -3.81 6.95 19.66
N MET A 251 -4.67 6.46 18.78
CA MET A 251 -6.10 6.79 18.75
C MET A 251 -6.91 5.51 18.98
N ASN A 252 -7.61 5.42 20.10
CA ASN A 252 -8.44 4.27 20.44
C ASN A 252 -9.88 4.71 20.62
N LEU A 253 -10.77 4.21 19.77
CA LEU A 253 -12.15 4.69 19.64
C LEU A 253 -13.12 3.52 19.83
N THR A 254 -14.05 3.65 20.78
CA THR A 254 -15.28 2.85 20.72
C THR A 254 -16.19 3.47 19.67
N VAL A 255 -16.76 2.64 18.79
CA VAL A 255 -17.54 3.10 17.65
C VAL A 255 -18.97 2.60 17.79
N GLY A 256 -19.92 3.53 17.86
CA GLY A 256 -21.35 3.26 17.85
C GLY A 256 -22.02 3.82 16.62
N LYS A 257 -23.29 3.45 16.40
CA LYS A 257 -24.09 3.92 15.26
C LYS A 257 -24.13 5.46 15.14
N ASN A 258 -24.17 6.15 16.28
CA ASN A 258 -24.43 7.58 16.36
C ASN A 258 -23.22 8.39 16.84
N GLY A 259 -22.05 7.77 17.00
CA GLY A 259 -20.84 8.49 17.36
C GLY A 259 -19.71 7.57 17.82
N ALA A 260 -18.53 8.15 18.00
CA ALA A 260 -17.36 7.47 18.54
C ALA A 260 -16.86 8.16 19.81
N ILE A 261 -16.31 7.38 20.73
CA ILE A 261 -15.75 7.88 21.99
C ILE A 261 -14.31 7.40 22.08
N ALA A 262 -13.38 8.35 22.15
CA ALA A 262 -11.99 8.07 22.44
C ALA A 262 -11.84 7.60 23.90
N PHE A 263 -10.93 6.66 24.12
CA PHE A 263 -10.62 6.18 25.45
C PHE A 263 -9.12 6.02 25.68
N THR A 264 -8.73 6.13 26.94
CA THR A 264 -7.34 6.02 27.39
C THR A 264 -7.08 4.64 28.00
N ILE A 265 -5.80 4.33 28.22
CA ILE A 265 -5.39 3.03 28.77
C ILE A 265 -5.99 2.76 30.16
N ASP A 266 -6.15 3.79 31.01
CA ASP A 266 -6.76 3.65 32.34
C ASP A 266 -8.27 3.37 32.31
N GLU A 267 -8.93 3.62 31.18
CA GLU A 267 -10.33 3.28 30.95
C GLU A 267 -10.50 1.83 30.44
N MET A 268 -9.43 1.20 29.94
CA MET A 268 -9.44 -0.20 29.51
C MET A 268 -9.46 -1.19 30.68
N PHE A 269 -8.86 -0.80 31.81
CA PHE A 269 -8.67 -1.68 32.96
C PHE A 269 -9.57 -1.31 34.14
N LYS A 270 -10.04 -2.31 34.87
CA LYS A 270 -10.79 -2.08 36.10
C LYS A 270 -9.89 -1.41 37.14
N LYS A 271 -10.35 -0.29 37.70
CA LYS A 271 -9.66 0.41 38.79
C LYS A 271 -9.38 -0.53 39.96
N GLY A 272 -8.19 -0.38 40.57
CA GLY A 272 -7.79 -1.15 41.76
C GLY A 272 -7.35 -2.59 41.49
N THR A 273 -7.19 -2.99 40.22
CA THR A 273 -6.64 -4.31 39.86
C THR A 273 -5.11 -4.37 39.89
N GLY A 274 -4.45 -3.22 40.04
CA GLY A 274 -2.98 -3.12 39.98
C GLY A 274 -2.42 -3.38 38.58
N TRP A 275 -3.25 -3.21 37.54
CA TRP A 275 -2.87 -3.37 36.13
C TRP A 275 -1.66 -2.50 35.77
N GLU A 276 -1.52 -1.34 36.42
CA GLU A 276 -0.41 -0.42 36.21
C GLU A 276 0.94 -1.11 36.44
N LYS A 277 1.03 -2.00 37.44
CA LYS A 277 2.26 -2.75 37.74
C LYS A 277 2.57 -3.86 36.75
N ALA A 278 1.56 -4.32 36.02
CA ALA A 278 1.72 -5.41 35.05
C ALA A 278 2.20 -4.91 33.69
N ILE A 279 2.03 -3.61 33.42
CA ILE A 279 2.41 -2.96 32.16
C ILE A 279 3.56 -1.95 32.29
N SER A 280 3.99 -1.64 33.52
CA SER A 280 5.12 -0.77 33.84
C SER A 280 6.47 -1.44 33.66
#